data_AF-A0AB36TK97-F1
#
_entry.id   AF-A0AB36TK97-F1
#
_cell.length_a   1.000
_cell.length_b   1.000
_cell.length_c   1.000
_cell.angle_alpha   90.00
_cell.angle_beta   90.00
_cell.angle_gamma   90.00
#
_symmetry.space_group_name_H-M   'P 1'
#
loop_
_entity.id
_entity.type
_entity.pdbx_description
1 polymer ?
#
loop_
_entity_poly.entity_id
_entity_poly.type
_entity_poly.pdbx_seq_one_letter_code
_entity_poly.pdbx_strand_id
1 'polypeptide(L)'
;MCVVLLITIAISAILVEGTRIKAAQTQIESALDISAKSALANYNYLLKELYGLMALSSDDPDLLMEEIIYYLERNLMVEGIKEHKTKAESTLDTINESETVKNIKKFLGVDKKKEEKSLDLYDYKIENVKVQPIYNLSEPEVLRAQMLEYMKYRGLKELSEGLMDKFLVLKDFKNQVDILNGKLEVAKTFTEIKENNIRIPKFFTERYKELYKRYGNKRT
;
A
#
# COMPACT_ATOMS: atom_id res chain seq x y z
N MET A 1 -32.16 -15.55 -56.36
CA MET A 1 -31.15 -14.54 -55.96
C MET A 1 -31.66 -13.68 -54.81
N CYS A 2 -32.77 -12.94 -54.92
CA CYS A 2 -33.31 -12.11 -53.82
C CYS A 2 -33.68 -12.88 -52.53
N VAL A 3 -34.25 -14.09 -52.66
CA VAL A 3 -34.63 -14.91 -51.49
C VAL A 3 -33.41 -15.33 -50.66
N VAL A 4 -32.29 -15.62 -51.32
CA VAL A 4 -31.05 -16.06 -50.64
C VAL A 4 -30.42 -14.90 -49.87
N LEU A 5 -30.44 -13.68 -50.43
CA LEU A 5 -29.97 -12.47 -49.75
C LEU A 5 -30.80 -12.12 -48.51
N LEU A 6 -32.11 -12.33 -48.58
CA LEU A 6 -33.02 -12.08 -47.45
C LEU A 6 -32.70 -13.00 -46.26
N ILE A 7 -32.44 -14.28 -46.55
CA ILE A 7 -32.09 -15.28 -45.54
C ILE A 7 -30.72 -14.99 -44.91
N THR A 8 -29.71 -14.59 -45.69
CA THR A 8 -28.38 -14.30 -45.13
C THR A 8 -28.36 -13.03 -44.28
N ILE A 9 -29.15 -12.00 -44.64
CA ILE A 9 -29.31 -10.79 -43.82
C ILE A 9 -30.08 -11.08 -42.53
N ALA A 10 -31.13 -11.91 -42.59
CA ALA A 10 -31.89 -12.27 -41.39
C ALA A 10 -31.03 -13.03 -40.36
N ILE A 11 -30.21 -13.98 -40.81
CA ILE A 11 -29.32 -14.76 -39.94
C ILE A 11 -28.24 -13.88 -39.32
N SER A 12 -27.61 -12.99 -40.11
CA SER A 12 -26.59 -12.07 -39.57
C SER A 12 -27.17 -11.06 -38.59
N ALA A 13 -28.37 -10.54 -38.84
CA ALA A 13 -29.06 -9.62 -37.94
C ALA A 13 -29.33 -10.27 -36.56
N ILE A 14 -29.87 -11.49 -36.54
CA ILE A 14 -30.11 -12.24 -35.29
C ILE A 14 -28.80 -12.55 -34.55
N LEU A 15 -27.75 -12.92 -35.27
CA LEU A 15 -26.45 -13.20 -34.65
C LEU A 15 -25.85 -11.95 -33.99
N VAL A 16 -25.90 -10.81 -34.69
CA VAL A 16 -25.38 -9.51 -34.20
C VAL A 16 -26.18 -9.02 -33.01
N GLU A 17 -27.50 -9.22 -33.00
CA GLU A 17 -28.35 -8.90 -31.85
C GLU A 17 -27.95 -9.74 -30.62
N GLY A 18 -27.75 -11.05 -30.81
CA GLY A 18 -27.32 -11.96 -29.76
C GLY A 18 -25.93 -11.62 -29.20
N THR A 19 -24.98 -11.21 -30.04
CA THR A 19 -23.66 -10.76 -29.56
C THR A 19 -23.74 -9.42 -28.84
N ARG A 20 -24.61 -8.50 -29.28
CA ARG A 20 -24.81 -7.20 -28.61
C ARG A 20 -25.33 -7.36 -27.19
N ILE A 21 -26.31 -8.24 -26.97
CA ILE A 21 -26.87 -8.50 -25.63
C ILE A 21 -25.80 -9.09 -24.70
N LYS A 22 -25.01 -10.06 -25.18
CA LYS A 22 -23.92 -10.63 -24.37
C LYS A 22 -22.84 -9.60 -24.06
N ALA A 23 -22.47 -8.77 -25.04
CA ALA A 23 -21.50 -7.71 -24.84
C ALA A 23 -21.98 -6.65 -23.84
N ALA A 24 -23.28 -6.31 -23.87
CA ALA A 24 -23.91 -5.41 -22.91
C ALA A 24 -23.90 -6.01 -21.49
N GLN A 25 -24.26 -7.28 -21.34
CA GLN A 25 -24.23 -7.97 -20.04
C GLN A 25 -22.82 -7.98 -19.44
N THR A 26 -21.78 -8.31 -20.23
CA THR A 26 -20.39 -8.30 -19.73
C THR A 26 -19.93 -6.90 -19.31
N GLN A 27 -20.35 -5.85 -20.04
CA GLN A 27 -20.05 -4.46 -19.65
C GLN A 27 -20.75 -4.07 -18.35
N ILE A 28 -22.02 -4.41 -18.19
CA ILE A 28 -22.78 -4.15 -16.95
C ILE A 28 -22.18 -4.90 -15.77
N GLU A 29 -21.85 -6.18 -15.93
CA GLU A 29 -21.23 -6.99 -14.87
C GLU A 29 -19.87 -6.42 -14.44
N SER A 30 -19.04 -6.01 -15.41
CA SER A 30 -17.74 -5.40 -15.13
C SER A 30 -17.88 -4.04 -14.44
N ALA A 31 -18.79 -3.18 -14.91
CA ALA A 31 -19.07 -1.90 -14.29
C ALA A 31 -19.63 -2.07 -12.87
N LEU A 32 -20.49 -3.08 -12.65
CA LEU A 32 -21.02 -3.42 -11.34
C LEU A 32 -19.93 -3.87 -10.37
N ASP A 33 -18.99 -4.72 -10.79
CA ASP A 33 -17.85 -5.14 -9.95
C ASP A 33 -16.96 -3.96 -9.57
N ILE A 34 -16.64 -3.06 -10.51
CA ILE A 34 -15.87 -1.84 -10.25
C ILE A 34 -16.62 -0.92 -9.27
N SER A 35 -17.94 -0.83 -9.40
CA SER A 35 -18.80 -0.02 -8.52
C SER A 35 -18.89 -0.58 -7.12
N ALA A 36 -19.08 -1.89 -7.00
CA ALA A 36 -19.07 -2.60 -5.73
C ALA A 36 -17.73 -2.43 -5.03
N LYS A 37 -16.60 -2.57 -5.74
CA LYS A 37 -15.25 -2.33 -5.19
C LYS A 37 -15.03 -0.88 -4.77
N SER A 38 -15.59 0.08 -5.51
CA SER A 38 -15.51 1.51 -5.19
C SER A 38 -16.33 1.86 -3.95
N ALA A 39 -17.54 1.33 -3.83
CA ALA A 39 -18.35 1.44 -2.62
C ALA A 39 -17.65 0.76 -1.43
N LEU A 40 -17.09 -0.44 -1.64
CA LEU A 40 -16.34 -1.13 -0.60
C LEU A 40 -15.11 -0.36 -0.15
N ALA A 41 -14.50 0.49 -0.98
CA ALA A 41 -13.32 1.28 -0.61
C ALA A 41 -13.58 2.26 0.56
N ASN A 42 -14.85 2.59 0.80
CA ASN A 42 -15.32 3.33 1.98
C ASN A 42 -15.47 2.41 3.22
N TYR A 43 -14.62 1.38 3.34
CA TYR A 43 -14.59 0.45 4.47
C TYR A 43 -14.01 1.10 5.72
N ASN A 44 -14.34 0.54 6.89
CA ASN A 44 -13.74 0.96 8.14
C ASN A 44 -12.24 0.56 8.19
N TYR A 45 -11.36 1.57 8.18
CA TYR A 45 -9.91 1.36 8.16
C TYR A 45 -9.40 0.51 9.33
N LEU A 46 -10.00 0.63 10.53
CA LEU A 46 -9.59 -0.11 11.72
C LEU A 46 -9.82 -1.61 11.55
N LEU A 47 -10.97 -1.98 10.98
CA LEU A 47 -11.33 -3.39 10.82
C LEU A 47 -10.47 -4.07 9.76
N LYS A 48 -10.09 -3.34 8.70
CA LYS A 48 -9.12 -3.82 7.72
C LYS A 48 -7.71 -3.91 8.31
N GLU A 49 -7.29 -2.92 9.09
CA GLU A 49 -5.92 -2.86 9.60
C GLU A 49 -5.64 -3.95 10.64
N LEU A 50 -6.55 -4.16 11.61
CA LEU A 50 -6.40 -5.17 12.64
C LEU A 50 -6.74 -6.59 12.17
N TYR A 51 -7.80 -6.72 11.36
CA TYR A 51 -8.42 -8.03 11.08
C TYR A 51 -8.43 -8.39 9.59
N GLY A 52 -8.02 -7.49 8.69
CA GLY A 52 -8.08 -7.73 7.25
C GLY A 52 -9.50 -7.68 6.66
N LEU A 53 -10.49 -7.27 7.45
CA LEU A 53 -11.89 -7.32 7.06
C LEU A 53 -12.30 -6.02 6.36
N MET A 54 -12.85 -6.14 5.15
CA MET A 54 -13.43 -5.03 4.40
C MET A 54 -14.93 -4.98 4.67
N ALA A 55 -15.32 -4.28 5.72
CA ALA A 55 -16.73 -4.05 6.07
C ALA A 55 -17.05 -2.56 5.98
N LEU A 56 -18.25 -2.24 5.50
CA LEU A 56 -18.76 -0.87 5.55
C LEU A 56 -19.19 -0.51 6.97
N SER A 57 -19.10 0.78 7.32
CA SER A 57 -19.47 1.27 8.65
C SER A 57 -20.98 1.41 8.87
N SER A 58 -21.78 1.31 7.81
CA SER A 58 -23.22 1.56 7.81
C SER A 58 -23.97 0.24 7.54
N ASP A 59 -24.92 -0.09 8.40
CA ASP A 59 -25.71 -1.34 8.35
C ASP A 59 -26.96 -1.22 7.44
N ASP A 60 -27.21 -0.03 6.87
CA ASP A 60 -28.41 0.26 6.07
C ASP A 60 -28.24 -0.23 4.62
N PRO A 61 -28.95 -1.31 4.21
CA PRO A 61 -28.78 -1.90 2.88
C PRO A 61 -29.21 -0.95 1.75
N ASP A 62 -30.12 -0.02 2.02
CA ASP A 62 -30.60 0.96 1.05
C ASP A 62 -29.52 1.99 0.69
N LEU A 63 -28.75 2.46 1.68
CA LEU A 63 -27.62 3.37 1.46
C LEU A 63 -26.49 2.70 0.68
N LEU A 64 -26.25 1.40 0.92
CA LEU A 64 -25.29 0.60 0.15
C LEU A 64 -25.70 0.49 -1.32
N MET A 65 -26.98 0.24 -1.55
CA MET A 65 -27.52 0.13 -2.90
C MET A 65 -27.40 1.47 -3.64
N GLU A 66 -27.71 2.58 -2.99
CA GLU A 66 -27.59 3.92 -3.56
C GLU A 66 -26.14 4.26 -3.93
N GLU A 67 -25.17 3.95 -3.06
CA GLU A 67 -23.75 4.20 -3.33
C GLU A 67 -23.22 3.32 -4.47
N ILE A 68 -23.62 2.05 -4.54
CA ILE A 68 -23.26 1.15 -5.65
C ILE A 68 -23.89 1.63 -6.97
N ILE A 69 -25.16 2.05 -6.97
CA ILE A 69 -25.85 2.58 -8.15
C ILE A 69 -25.16 3.86 -8.64
N TYR A 70 -24.79 4.75 -7.72
CA TYR A 70 -24.06 5.97 -8.06
C TYR A 70 -22.74 5.70 -8.80
N TYR A 71 -21.93 4.75 -8.33
CA TYR A 71 -20.71 4.36 -9.03
C TYR A 71 -21.01 3.60 -10.33
N LEU A 72 -22.09 2.82 -10.39
CA LEU A 72 -22.50 2.05 -11.56
C LEU A 72 -22.92 2.95 -12.72
N GLU A 73 -23.77 3.94 -12.46
CA GLU A 73 -24.21 4.93 -13.44
C GLU A 73 -23.03 5.72 -13.99
N ARG A 74 -22.05 6.02 -13.12
CA ARG A 74 -20.81 6.70 -13.52
C ARG A 74 -19.90 5.82 -14.36
N ASN A 75 -19.77 4.54 -14.03
CA ASN A 75 -18.97 3.58 -14.79
C ASN A 75 -19.61 3.22 -16.14
N LEU A 76 -20.94 3.21 -16.22
CA LEU A 76 -21.68 2.96 -17.46
C LEU A 76 -21.85 4.22 -18.33
N MET A 77 -21.38 5.39 -17.86
CA MET A 77 -21.59 6.69 -18.54
C MET A 77 -23.07 6.99 -18.85
N VAL A 78 -23.99 6.41 -18.08
CA VAL A 78 -25.45 6.50 -18.29
C VAL A 78 -25.99 7.87 -17.90
N GLU A 79 -25.29 8.56 -17.00
CA GLU A 79 -25.61 9.94 -16.67
C GLU A 79 -24.40 10.82 -16.94
N GLY A 80 -24.57 11.75 -17.89
CA GLY A 80 -23.66 12.87 -18.08
C GLY A 80 -23.71 13.73 -16.82
N ILE A 81 -22.79 13.46 -15.91
CA ILE A 81 -22.38 14.29 -14.78
C ILE A 81 -23.53 15.16 -14.23
N LYS A 82 -24.51 14.55 -13.55
CA LYS A 82 -25.21 15.30 -12.50
C LYS A 82 -24.27 15.34 -11.30
N GLU A 83 -23.38 16.33 -11.37
CA GLU A 83 -22.40 16.65 -10.34
C GLU A 83 -23.10 16.69 -8.97
N HIS A 84 -22.72 15.80 -8.07
CA HIS A 84 -22.71 16.11 -6.65
C HIS A 84 -21.69 17.24 -6.47
N LYS A 85 -22.09 18.47 -6.81
CA LYS A 85 -21.22 19.65 -6.75
C LYS A 85 -20.75 19.81 -5.32
N THR A 86 -19.46 19.62 -5.10
CA THR A 86 -18.85 20.03 -3.83
C THR A 86 -19.05 21.54 -3.72
N LYS A 87 -19.25 22.08 -2.51
CA LYS A 87 -19.46 23.55 -2.29
C LYS A 87 -18.44 24.43 -3.05
N ALA A 88 -17.21 23.95 -3.24
CA ALA A 88 -16.18 24.61 -4.04
C ALA A 88 -16.53 24.74 -5.55
N GLU A 89 -17.16 23.73 -6.15
CA GLU A 89 -17.57 23.76 -7.56
C GLU A 89 -18.79 24.67 -7.76
N SER A 90 -19.72 24.69 -6.80
CA SER A 90 -20.84 25.63 -6.81
C SER A 90 -20.39 27.10 -6.78
N THR A 91 -19.30 27.40 -6.06
CA THR A 91 -18.70 28.74 -6.06
C THR A 91 -17.97 29.06 -7.37
N LEU A 92 -17.32 28.07 -7.99
CA LEU A 92 -16.68 28.25 -9.30
C LEU A 92 -17.70 28.51 -10.40
N ASP A 93 -18.89 27.90 -10.36
CA ASP A 93 -19.93 28.14 -11.35
C ASP A 93 -20.49 29.56 -11.29
N THR A 94 -20.76 30.10 -10.09
CA THR A 94 -21.13 31.51 -9.95
C THR A 94 -20.04 32.47 -10.43
N ILE A 95 -18.76 32.11 -10.28
CA ILE A 95 -17.63 32.92 -10.79
C ILE A 95 -17.55 32.80 -12.31
N ASN A 96 -17.83 31.63 -12.87
CA ASN A 96 -17.84 31.35 -14.30
C ASN A 96 -19.01 32.01 -15.03
N GLU A 97 -20.09 32.33 -14.32
CA GLU A 97 -21.29 33.00 -14.85
C GLU A 97 -21.14 34.53 -14.91
N SER A 98 -20.13 35.10 -14.24
CA SER A 98 -19.78 36.51 -14.35
C SER A 98 -19.37 36.88 -15.77
N GLU A 99 -19.95 37.95 -16.32
CA GLU A 99 -19.73 38.40 -17.70
C GLU A 99 -18.24 38.65 -18.02
N THR A 100 -17.46 39.11 -17.04
CA THR A 100 -16.01 39.34 -17.19
C THR A 100 -15.25 38.03 -17.38
N VAL A 101 -15.57 37.01 -16.58
CA VAL A 101 -14.94 35.68 -16.64
C VAL A 101 -15.36 34.94 -17.91
N LYS A 102 -16.61 35.10 -18.35
CA LYS A 102 -17.11 34.54 -19.61
C LYS A 102 -16.40 35.13 -20.83
N ASN A 103 -16.16 36.45 -20.83
CA ASN A 103 -15.40 37.12 -21.89
C ASN A 103 -13.91 36.72 -21.88
N ILE A 104 -13.32 36.53 -20.71
CA ILE A 104 -11.94 36.03 -20.56
C ILE A 104 -11.82 34.59 -21.06
N LYS A 105 -12.78 33.70 -20.74
CA LYS A 105 -12.80 32.32 -21.25
C LYS A 105 -12.92 32.24 -22.76
N LYS A 106 -13.78 33.08 -23.34
CA LYS A 106 -13.96 33.19 -24.80
C LYS A 106 -12.72 33.74 -25.48
N PHE A 107 -12.04 34.71 -24.87
CA PHE A 107 -10.77 35.25 -25.35
C PHE A 107 -9.61 34.23 -25.27
N LEU A 108 -9.60 33.40 -24.23
CA LEU A 108 -8.59 32.34 -24.03
C LEU A 108 -8.88 31.04 -24.80
N GLY A 109 -9.98 30.97 -25.56
CA GLY A 109 -10.36 29.76 -26.31
C GLY A 109 -10.73 28.56 -25.43
N VAL A 110 -11.02 28.79 -24.14
CA VAL A 110 -11.45 27.76 -23.18
C VAL A 110 -12.98 27.65 -23.16
N ASP A 111 -13.59 27.64 -24.36
CA ASP A 111 -14.94 27.12 -24.48
C ASP A 111 -14.82 25.60 -24.37
N LYS A 112 -15.35 25.04 -23.28
CA LYS A 112 -15.58 23.60 -23.20
C LYS A 112 -16.45 23.25 -24.39
N LYS A 113 -15.86 22.72 -25.46
CA LYS A 113 -16.59 22.02 -26.52
C LYS A 113 -17.53 21.09 -25.78
N LYS A 114 -18.84 21.29 -25.96
CA LYS A 114 -19.88 20.39 -25.45
C LYS A 114 -19.33 18.99 -25.59
N GLU A 115 -19.12 18.32 -24.46
CA GLU A 115 -18.73 16.92 -24.42
C GLU A 115 -19.64 16.23 -25.42
N GLU A 116 -19.07 15.83 -26.57
CA GLU A 116 -19.79 15.07 -27.56
C GLU A 116 -20.29 13.87 -26.77
N LYS A 117 -21.61 13.78 -26.57
CA LYS A 117 -22.22 12.63 -25.91
C LYS A 117 -21.63 11.41 -26.60
N SER A 118 -20.71 10.73 -25.91
CA SER A 118 -20.08 9.53 -26.42
C SER A 118 -21.23 8.63 -26.82
N LEU A 119 -21.24 8.17 -28.06
CA LEU A 119 -22.34 7.43 -28.65
C LEU A 119 -22.82 6.37 -27.64
N ASP A 120 -24.00 6.59 -27.07
CA ASP A 120 -24.65 5.60 -26.25
C ASP A 120 -25.24 4.57 -27.21
N LEU A 121 -24.45 3.53 -27.48
CA LEU A 121 -24.77 2.48 -28.44
C LEU A 121 -25.68 1.40 -27.83
N TYR A 122 -25.93 1.46 -26.51
CA TYR A 122 -26.59 0.41 -25.76
C TYR A 122 -27.82 0.90 -24.98
N ASP A 123 -27.96 2.21 -24.74
CA ASP A 123 -29.09 2.85 -24.04
C ASP A 123 -29.42 2.11 -22.73
N TYR A 124 -28.40 2.00 -21.87
CA TYR A 124 -28.51 1.20 -20.66
C TYR A 124 -29.55 1.80 -19.71
N LYS A 125 -30.61 1.03 -19.41
CA LYS A 125 -31.62 1.39 -18.42
C LYS A 125 -31.58 0.41 -17.25
N ILE A 126 -31.11 0.89 -16.10
CA ILE A 126 -31.04 0.09 -14.88
C ILE A 126 -32.43 0.04 -14.27
N GLU A 127 -33.16 -1.07 -14.47
CA GLU A 127 -34.51 -1.23 -13.92
C GLU A 127 -34.52 -1.90 -12.53
N ASN A 128 -33.57 -2.81 -12.27
CA ASN A 128 -33.50 -3.51 -10.99
C ASN A 128 -32.08 -4.04 -10.75
N VAL A 129 -31.46 -3.62 -9.65
CA VAL A 129 -30.18 -4.16 -9.17
C VAL A 129 -30.46 -4.99 -7.93
N LYS A 130 -30.19 -6.30 -8.01
CA LYS A 130 -30.29 -7.21 -6.87
C LYS A 130 -28.90 -7.63 -6.43
N VAL A 131 -28.35 -6.94 -5.45
CA VAL A 131 -27.08 -7.32 -4.83
C VAL A 131 -27.31 -8.52 -3.92
N GLN A 132 -26.62 -9.63 -4.17
CA GLN A 132 -26.56 -10.76 -3.26
C GLN A 132 -25.15 -10.81 -2.67
N PRO A 133 -24.98 -10.67 -1.34
CA PRO A 133 -23.68 -10.84 -0.73
C PRO A 133 -23.24 -12.30 -0.91
N ILE A 134 -22.19 -12.52 -1.71
CA ILE A 134 -21.61 -13.86 -1.94
C ILE A 134 -21.00 -14.40 -0.65
N TYR A 135 -20.52 -13.51 0.23
CA TYR A 135 -19.90 -13.83 1.51
C TYR A 135 -20.59 -13.03 2.60
N ASN A 136 -21.47 -13.67 3.37
CA ASN A 136 -22.09 -13.04 4.52
C ASN A 136 -21.07 -13.03 5.68
N LEU A 137 -20.72 -11.84 6.16
CA LEU A 137 -19.89 -11.67 7.38
C LEU A 137 -20.54 -12.27 8.63
N SER A 138 -21.82 -12.65 8.56
CA SER A 138 -22.48 -13.42 9.63
C SER A 138 -21.95 -14.85 9.76
N GLU A 139 -21.27 -15.39 8.74
CA GLU A 139 -20.71 -16.74 8.77
C GLU A 139 -19.30 -16.75 9.39
N PRO A 140 -19.11 -17.39 10.56
CA PRO A 140 -17.85 -17.34 11.29
C PRO A 140 -16.69 -18.06 10.58
N GLU A 141 -16.98 -19.03 9.71
CA GLU A 141 -15.95 -19.77 8.96
C GLU A 141 -15.29 -18.91 7.87
N VAL A 142 -16.11 -18.16 7.10
CA VAL A 142 -15.61 -17.25 6.05
C VAL A 142 -14.82 -16.10 6.67
N LEU A 143 -15.31 -15.55 7.78
CA LEU A 143 -14.67 -14.48 8.53
C LEU A 143 -13.30 -14.91 9.06
N ARG A 144 -13.23 -16.12 9.65
CA ARG A 144 -11.97 -16.70 10.13
C ARG A 144 -10.99 -16.95 8.98
N ALA A 145 -11.46 -17.44 7.83
CA ALA A 145 -10.62 -17.69 6.66
C ALA A 145 -9.98 -16.39 6.13
N GLN A 146 -10.78 -15.33 5.94
CA GLN A 146 -10.30 -14.02 5.50
C GLN A 146 -9.27 -13.43 6.48
N MET A 147 -9.56 -13.53 7.77
CA MET A 147 -8.65 -13.05 8.82
C MET A 147 -7.33 -13.85 8.82
N LEU A 148 -7.38 -15.18 8.72
CA LEU A 148 -6.19 -16.04 8.74
C LEU A 148 -5.31 -15.85 7.49
N GLU A 149 -5.94 -15.69 6.32
CA GLU A 149 -5.23 -15.38 5.08
C GLU A 149 -4.53 -14.01 5.17
N TYR A 150 -5.21 -12.98 5.67
CA TYR A 150 -4.62 -11.66 5.85
C TYR A 150 -3.47 -11.66 6.88
N MET A 151 -3.66 -12.37 8.00
CA MET A 151 -2.63 -12.56 9.03
C MET A 151 -1.40 -13.30 8.51
N LYS A 152 -1.56 -14.26 7.58
CA LYS A 152 -0.42 -14.99 7.00
C LYS A 152 0.57 -14.06 6.29
N TYR A 153 0.08 -13.07 5.55
CA TYR A 153 0.95 -12.15 4.78
C TYR A 153 1.51 -11.01 5.63
N ARG A 154 0.72 -10.45 6.56
CA ARG A 154 1.18 -9.34 7.41
C ARG A 154 1.94 -9.79 8.65
N GLY A 155 1.46 -10.86 9.30
CA GLY A 155 2.10 -11.43 10.48
C GLY A 155 3.53 -11.88 10.19
N LEU A 156 3.80 -12.43 9.01
CA LEU A 156 5.15 -12.80 8.59
C LEU A 156 6.05 -11.57 8.34
N LYS A 157 5.51 -10.49 7.76
CA LYS A 157 6.25 -9.25 7.51
C LYS A 157 6.62 -8.54 8.81
N GLU A 158 5.67 -8.34 9.72
CA GLU A 158 5.92 -7.68 11.00
C GLU A 158 6.84 -8.50 11.92
N LEU A 159 6.70 -9.84 11.92
CA LEU A 159 7.69 -10.70 12.58
C LEU A 159 9.07 -10.57 11.94
N SER A 160 9.14 -10.53 10.60
CA SER A 160 10.41 -10.44 9.88
C SER A 160 11.15 -9.13 10.18
N GLU A 161 10.46 -7.99 10.16
CA GLU A 161 11.07 -6.69 10.45
C GLU A 161 11.57 -6.65 11.91
N GLY A 162 10.72 -7.00 12.88
CA GLY A 162 11.07 -6.97 14.30
C GLY A 162 12.14 -8.00 14.71
N LEU A 163 12.16 -9.19 14.09
CA LEU A 163 13.20 -10.19 14.35
C LEU A 163 14.52 -9.87 13.65
N MET A 164 14.48 -9.33 12.43
CA MET A 164 15.70 -8.99 11.69
C MET A 164 16.46 -7.86 12.37
N ASP A 165 15.77 -6.83 12.88
CA ASP A 165 16.40 -5.74 13.63
C ASP A 165 17.08 -6.26 14.90
N LYS A 166 16.42 -7.16 15.64
CA LYS A 166 17.02 -7.82 16.83
C LYS A 166 18.24 -8.66 16.45
N PHE A 167 18.20 -9.35 15.32
CA PHE A 167 19.32 -10.14 14.81
C PHE A 167 20.52 -9.27 14.39
N LEU A 168 20.26 -8.13 13.75
CA LEU A 168 21.29 -7.16 13.39
C LEU A 168 21.96 -6.58 14.64
N VAL A 169 21.18 -6.18 15.66
CA VAL A 169 21.71 -5.71 16.95
C VAL A 169 22.55 -6.78 17.65
N LEU A 170 22.11 -8.05 17.64
CA LEU A 170 22.88 -9.17 18.20
C LEU A 170 24.21 -9.37 17.47
N LYS A 171 24.22 -9.27 16.14
CA LYS A 171 25.43 -9.37 15.32
C LYS A 171 26.41 -8.23 15.61
N ASP A 172 25.92 -7.00 15.73
CA ASP A 172 26.75 -5.84 16.05
C ASP A 172 27.29 -5.90 17.47
N PHE A 173 26.50 -6.42 18.42
CA PHE A 173 26.96 -6.71 19.78
C PHE A 173 28.08 -7.74 19.79
N LYS A 174 27.97 -8.83 19.01
CA LYS A 174 29.03 -9.83 18.87
C LYS A 174 30.32 -9.20 18.34
N ASN A 175 30.24 -8.39 17.28
CA ASN A 175 31.42 -7.73 16.72
C ASN A 175 32.07 -6.78 17.74
N GLN A 176 31.27 -6.07 18.55
CA GLN A 176 31.79 -5.22 19.63
C GLN A 176 32.48 -6.03 20.72
N VAL A 177 31.93 -7.19 21.12
CA VAL A 177 32.55 -8.10 22.09
C VAL A 177 33.88 -8.64 21.57
N ASP A 178 33.94 -9.04 20.30
CA ASP A 178 35.17 -9.54 19.68
C ASP A 178 36.27 -8.45 19.64
N ILE A 179 35.92 -7.22 19.28
CA ILE A 179 36.85 -6.07 19.30
C ILE A 179 37.28 -5.73 20.73
N LEU A 180 36.36 -5.78 21.69
CA LEU A 180 36.66 -5.49 23.09
C LEU A 180 37.65 -6.51 23.67
N ASN A 181 37.45 -7.79 23.38
CA ASN A 181 38.36 -8.87 23.76
C ASN A 181 39.76 -8.65 23.17
N GLY A 182 39.85 -8.27 21.89
CA GLY A 182 41.12 -7.93 21.25
C GLY A 182 41.82 -6.72 21.90
N LYS A 183 41.07 -5.66 22.23
CA LYS A 183 41.63 -4.50 22.97
C LYS A 183 42.12 -4.89 24.36
N LEU A 184 41.43 -5.79 25.03
CA LEU A 184 41.76 -6.26 26.38
C LEU A 184 43.04 -7.12 26.36
N GLU A 185 43.21 -7.97 25.34
CA GLU A 185 44.44 -8.72 25.11
C GLU A 185 45.63 -7.80 24.83
N VAL A 186 45.46 -6.78 23.99
CA VAL A 186 46.49 -5.75 23.76
C VAL A 186 46.81 -5.00 25.05
N ALA A 187 45.82 -4.64 25.88
CA ALA A 187 46.09 -3.97 27.16
C ALA A 187 46.88 -4.87 28.13
N LYS A 188 46.59 -6.17 28.18
CA LYS A 188 47.34 -7.15 29.00
C LYS A 188 48.79 -7.22 28.55
N THR A 189 49.05 -7.43 27.26
CA THR A 189 50.42 -7.47 26.71
C THR A 189 51.17 -6.17 26.97
N PHE A 190 50.51 -5.01 26.83
CA PHE A 190 51.13 -3.71 27.15
C PHE A 190 51.49 -3.58 28.64
N THR A 191 50.69 -4.14 29.53
CA THR A 191 50.93 -4.15 30.98
C THR A 191 52.12 -5.04 31.33
N GLU A 192 52.21 -6.22 30.74
CA GLU A 192 53.35 -7.14 30.89
C GLU A 192 54.66 -6.50 30.38
N ILE A 193 54.62 -5.82 29.23
CA ILE A 193 55.77 -5.09 28.69
C ILE A 193 56.21 -3.97 29.64
N LYS A 194 55.25 -3.24 30.24
CA LYS A 194 55.55 -2.18 31.20
C LYS A 194 56.16 -2.73 32.48
N GLU A 195 55.65 -3.84 33.02
CA GLU A 195 56.24 -4.51 34.18
C GLU A 195 57.66 -5.01 33.91
N ASN A 196 57.89 -5.65 32.76
CA ASN A 196 59.21 -6.12 32.36
C ASN A 196 60.20 -4.95 32.21
N ASN A 197 59.80 -3.84 31.57
CA ASN A 197 60.63 -2.65 31.44
C ASN A 197 60.97 -1.99 32.78
N ILE A 198 60.18 -2.18 33.83
CA ILE A 198 60.49 -1.67 35.18
C ILE A 198 61.36 -2.67 35.95
N ARG A 199 61.14 -3.98 35.77
CA ARG A 199 61.94 -5.04 36.41
C ARG A 199 63.39 -5.02 35.95
N ILE A 200 63.64 -4.84 34.66
CA ILE A 200 64.99 -4.85 34.07
C ILE A 200 65.91 -3.80 34.75
N PRO A 201 65.58 -2.50 34.82
CA PRO A 201 66.43 -1.50 35.47
C PRO A 201 66.52 -1.68 36.99
N LYS A 202 65.46 -2.15 37.67
CA LYS A 202 65.54 -2.52 39.09
C LYS A 202 66.55 -3.64 39.32
N PHE A 203 66.49 -4.68 38.49
CA PHE A 203 67.42 -5.81 38.55
C PHE A 203 68.86 -5.35 38.33
N PHE A 204 69.12 -4.51 37.32
CA PHE A 204 70.45 -3.93 37.12
C PHE A 204 70.90 -3.07 38.31
N THR A 205 70.01 -2.26 38.89
CA THR A 205 70.34 -1.39 40.04
C THR A 205 70.72 -2.21 41.28
N GLU A 206 69.95 -3.26 41.60
CA GLU A 206 70.26 -4.15 42.72
C GLU A 206 71.56 -4.94 42.46
N ARG A 207 71.77 -5.39 41.22
CA ARG A 207 73.03 -6.05 40.82
C ARG A 207 74.24 -5.13 40.94
N TYR A 208 74.11 -3.86 40.57
CA TYR A 208 75.17 -2.85 40.75
C TYR A 208 75.48 -2.60 42.23
N LYS A 209 74.47 -2.53 43.10
CA LYS A 209 74.68 -2.42 44.55
C LYS A 209 75.43 -3.63 45.12
N GLU A 210 75.08 -4.84 44.71
CA GLU A 210 75.78 -6.07 45.12
C GLU A 210 77.27 -6.05 44.71
N LEU A 211 77.55 -5.62 43.48
CA LEU A 211 78.91 -5.52 42.96
C LEU A 211 79.72 -4.44 43.71
N TYR A 212 79.14 -3.27 43.99
CA TYR A 212 79.79 -2.22 44.77
C TYR A 212 80.13 -2.70 46.19
N LYS A 213 79.23 -3.47 46.83
CA LYS A 213 79.46 -4.04 48.16
C LYS A 213 80.57 -5.10 48.18
N ARG A 214 80.74 -5.87 47.08
CA ARG A 214 81.82 -6.87 46.94
C ARG A 214 83.19 -6.27 46.64
N TYR A 215 83.27 -5.21 45.84
CA TYR A 215 84.55 -4.65 45.37
C TYR A 215 84.98 -3.38 46.14
N GLY A 216 84.07 -2.69 46.83
CA GLY A 216 84.38 -1.55 47.69
C GLY A 216 85.05 -1.93 49.02
N ASN A 217 85.02 -3.21 49.41
CA ASN A 217 85.62 -3.71 50.66
C ASN A 217 87.07 -4.22 50.50
N LYS A 218 87.79 -3.81 49.45
CA LYS A 218 89.18 -4.24 49.17
C LYS A 218 90.20 -3.09 49.10
N ARG A 219 89.86 -1.89 49.55
CA ARG A 219 90.83 -0.80 49.75
C ARG A 219 90.56 -0.03 51.04
N THR A 220 90.96 -0.65 52.15
CA THR A 220 91.50 -0.03 53.37
C THR A 220 92.26 -1.13 54.10
#